data_AF-A0A822AEH0-F1
#
_entry.id   AF-A0A822AEH0-F1
#
_cell.length_a   1.000
_cell.length_b   1.000
_cell.length_c   1.000
_cell.angle_alpha   90.00
_cell.angle_beta   90.00
_cell.angle_gamma   90.00
#
_symmetry.space_group_name_H-M   'P 1'
#
loop_
_entity.id
_entity.type
_entity.pdbx_description
1 polymer ?
#
loop_
_entity_poly.entity_id
_entity_poly.type
_entity_poly.pdbx_seq_one_letter_code
_entity_poly.pdbx_strand_id
1 'polypeptide(L)' 'MATPREYHTATLLNSDKVLVIGGEGFAGYMTSCEIYDPSTGQWDVIASMKTARADHAAILLGSGKVLV' A
#
# COMPACT_ATOMS: atom_id res chain seq x y z
N MET A 1 -2.97 -7.53 -7.46
CA MET A 1 -3.34 -7.23 -6.07
C MET A 1 -3.96 -8.49 -5.53
N ALA A 2 -3.43 -9.02 -4.44
CA ALA A 2 -3.85 -10.31 -3.89
C ALA A 2 -5.14 -10.20 -3.06
N THR A 3 -5.40 -9.02 -2.45
CA THR A 3 -6.58 -8.82 -1.59
C THR A 3 -7.44 -7.66 -2.08
N PRO A 4 -8.73 -7.87 -2.42
CA PRO A 4 -9.68 -6.80 -2.67
C PRO A 4 -9.78 -5.85 -1.48
N ARG A 5 -9.75 -4.54 -1.75
CA ARG A 5 -9.77 -3.48 -0.73
C ARG A 5 -10.35 -2.18 -1.29
N GLU A 6 -10.99 -1.40 -0.43
CA GLU A 6 -11.40 -0.01 -0.66
C GLU A 6 -10.77 0.94 0.36
N TYR A 7 -10.90 2.26 0.17
CA TYR A 7 -10.37 3.30 1.08
C TYR A 7 -8.85 3.17 1.41
N HIS A 8 -8.10 2.53 0.52
CA HIS A 8 -6.65 2.39 0.61
C HIS A 8 -5.95 3.58 -0.05
N THR A 9 -4.64 3.71 0.16
CA THR A 9 -3.80 4.65 -0.58
C THR A 9 -2.88 3.90 -1.54
N ALA A 10 -2.55 4.53 -2.67
CA ALA A 10 -1.58 4.05 -3.64
C ALA A 10 -0.54 5.16 -3.90
N THR A 11 0.73 4.87 -3.67
CA THR A 11 1.84 5.83 -3.78
C THR A 11 2.86 5.33 -4.80
N LEU A 12 3.14 6.10 -5.85
CA LEU A 12 4.26 5.85 -6.75
C LEU A 12 5.57 6.11 -6.00
N LEU A 13 6.47 5.13 -5.99
CA LEU A 13 7.78 5.22 -5.36
C LEU A 13 8.85 5.67 -6.37
N ASN A 14 10.00 6.14 -5.86
CA ASN A 14 11.17 6.48 -6.68
C ASN A 14 11.76 5.28 -7.46
N SER A 15 11.34 4.05 -7.15
CA SER A 15 11.72 2.83 -7.85
C SER A 15 10.78 2.47 -9.01
N ASP A 16 9.87 3.37 -9.38
CA ASP A 16 8.78 3.16 -10.36
C ASP A 16 7.78 2.06 -9.98
N LYS A 17 7.84 1.56 -8.74
CA LYS A 17 6.86 0.64 -8.17
C LYS A 17 5.74 1.42 -7.46
N VAL A 18 4.56 0.82 -7.36
CA VAL A 18 3.42 1.41 -6.65
C VAL A 18 3.20 0.70 -5.33
N LEU A 19 3.29 1.43 -4.22
CA LEU A 19 2.99 0.93 -2.89
C LEU A 19 1.52 1.16 -2.55
N VAL A 20 0.79 0.08 -2.26
CA VAL A 20 -0.60 0.08 -1.81
C VAL A 20 -0.65 -0.26 -0.33
N ILE A 21 -1.25 0.61 0.48
CA ILE A 21 -1.26 0.49 1.96
C ILE A 21 -2.67 0.54 2.50
N GLY A 22 -2.97 -0.37 3.44
CA GLY A 22 -4.17 -0.34 4.25
C GLY A 22 -5.46 -0.49 3.43
N GLY A 23 -6.49 0.21 3.86
CA GLY A 23 -7.84 0.11 3.34
C GLY A 23 -8.73 -0.83 4.14
N GLU A 24 -9.92 -1.06 3.61
CA GLU A 24 -10.93 -1.95 4.16
C GLU A 24 -11.19 -3.09 3.17
N GLY A 25 -11.10 -4.32 3.67
CA GLY A 25 -11.46 -5.53 2.93
C GLY A 25 -12.68 -6.20 3.58
N PHE A 26 -13.03 -7.38 3.09
CA PHE A 26 -14.20 -8.13 3.60
C PHE A 26 -14.16 -8.40 5.12
N ALA A 27 -12.96 -8.57 5.69
CA ALA A 27 -12.77 -8.84 7.12
C ALA A 27 -12.58 -7.55 7.96
N GLY A 28 -12.78 -6.36 7.37
CA GLY A 28 -12.58 -5.06 8.00
C GLY A 28 -11.25 -4.40 7.62
N TYR A 29 -10.79 -3.49 8.48
CA TYR A 29 -9.59 -2.68 8.22
C TYR A 29 -8.31 -3.52 8.16
N MET A 30 -7.46 -3.16 7.20
CA MET A 30 -6.29 -3.93 6.83
C MET A 30 -5.00 -3.27 7.31
N THR A 31 -4.07 -4.08 7.81
CA THR A 31 -2.68 -3.69 8.07
C THR A 31 -1.75 -3.98 6.89
N SER A 32 -2.23 -4.74 5.90
CA SER A 32 -1.39 -5.26 4.83
C SER A 32 -0.98 -4.17 3.84
N CYS A 33 0.24 -4.34 3.33
CA CYS A 33 0.84 -3.50 2.31
C CYS A 33 1.26 -4.40 1.15
N GLU A 34 1.00 -3.95 -0.07
CA GLU A 34 1.40 -4.65 -1.30
C GLU A 34 2.17 -3.69 -2.19
N ILE A 35 3.15 -4.19 -2.93
CA ILE A 35 3.88 -3.42 -3.93
C ILE A 35 3.59 -3.99 -5.32
N TYR A 36 3.23 -3.13 -6.25
CA TYR A 36 3.05 -3.46 -7.66
C TYR A 36 4.29 -3.05 -8.44
N ASP A 37 4.77 -3.97 -9.27
CA ASP A 37 5.84 -3.71 -10.24
C ASP A 37 5.24 -3.57 -11.65
N PRO A 38 5.13 -2.35 -12.19
CA PRO A 38 4.56 -2.13 -13.53
C PRO A 38 5.35 -2.80 -14.65
N SER A 39 6.64 -3.08 -14.46
CA SER A 39 7.48 -3.69 -15.51
C SER A 39 7.17 -5.17 -15.72
N THR A 40 6.71 -5.86 -14.68
CA THR A 40 6.39 -7.30 -14.71
C THR A 40 4.91 -7.60 -14.54
N GLY A 41 4.12 -6.59 -14.14
CA GLY A 41 2.71 -6.75 -13.79
C GLY A 41 2.48 -7.54 -12.51
N GLN A 42 3.53 -7.81 -11.73
CA GLN A 42 3.47 -8.64 -10.53
C GLN A 42 3.19 -7.82 -9.27
N TRP A 43 2.66 -8.51 -8.26
CA TRP A 43 2.34 -7.96 -6.96
C TRP A 43 3.06 -8.76 -5.89
N ASP A 44 3.71 -8.07 -4.95
CA ASP A 44 4.35 -8.68 -3.79
C ASP A 44 3.75 -8.13 -2.50
N VAL A 45 3.50 -9.01 -1.54
CA VAL A 45 3.12 -8.63 -0.17
C VAL A 45 4.38 -8.21 0.58
N ILE A 46 4.34 -7.06 1.25
CA ILE A 46 5.46 -6.54 2.03
C ILE A 46 5.11 -6.43 3.52
N ALA A 47 6.04 -5.92 4.32
CA ALA A 47 5.85 -5.72 5.75
C ALA A 47 4.57 -4.92 6.04
N SER A 48 3.76 -5.44 6.98
CA SER A 48 2.48 -4.84 7.37
C SER A 48 2.66 -3.73 8.41
N MET A 49 1.69 -2.81 8.46
CA MET A 49 1.58 -1.81 9.52
C MET A 49 1.25 -2.45 10.87
N LYS A 50 1.58 -1.76 11.97
CA LYS A 50 1.18 -2.19 13.32
C LYS A 50 -0.30 -1.95 13.62
N THR A 51 -0.89 -0.95 12.96
CA THR A 51 -2.29 -0.54 13.16
C THR A 51 -2.93 -0.41 11.80
N ALA A 52 -4.15 -0.93 11.66
CA ALA A 52 -4.89 -0.84 10.42
C ALA A 52 -5.31 0.61 10.17
N ARG A 53 -5.35 1.01 8.90
CA ARG A 53 -5.73 2.37 8.49
C ARG A 53 -6.58 2.30 7.21
N ALA A 54 -7.68 3.02 7.20
CA ALA A 54 -8.54 3.28 6.04
C ALA A 54 -8.81 4.80 5.99
N ASP A 55 -9.27 5.33 4.85
CA ASP A 55 -9.58 6.76 4.65
C ASP A 55 -8.44 7.71 5.03
N HIS A 56 -7.20 7.22 4.90
CA HIS A 56 -5.99 7.90 5.34
C HIS A 56 -5.24 8.52 4.15
N ALA A 57 -4.23 9.34 4.44
CA ALA A 57 -3.30 9.85 3.45
C ALA A 57 -1.97 9.11 3.54
N ALA A 58 -1.31 8.91 2.41
CA ALA A 58 0.06 8.42 2.34
C ALA A 58 0.92 9.39 1.52
N ILE A 59 2.09 9.74 2.03
CA ILE A 59 2.97 10.74 1.43
C ILE A 59 4.36 10.14 1.24
N LEU A 60 4.86 10.15 0.01
CA LEU A 60 6.26 9.84 -0.27
C LEU A 60 7.15 11.00 0.21
N LEU A 61 8.05 10.71 1.12
CA LEU A 61 9.04 11.66 1.61
C LEU A 61 10.28 11.66 0.69
N GLY A 62 11.03 12.76 0.66
CA GLY A 62 12.29 12.85 -0.09
C GLY A 62 13.36 11.83 0.32
N SER A 63 13.19 11.18 1.48
CA SER A 63 14.04 10.07 1.94
C SER A 63 13.72 8.72 1.27
N GLY A 64 12.64 8.62 0.49
CA GLY A 64 12.13 7.38 -0.09
C GLY A 64 11.22 6.56 0.84
N LYS A 65 10.96 7.04 2.07
CA LYS A 65 9.98 6.45 2.99
C LYS A 65 8.58 6.98 2.70
N VAL A 66 7.57 6.16 2.99
CA VAL A 66 6.16 6.58 2.94
C VAL A 66 5.64 6.83 4.35
N LEU A 67 5.08 8.02 4.57
CA LEU A 67 4.42 8.43 5.81
C LEU A 67 2.92 8.14 5.70
N VAL A 68 2.36 7.51 6.74
CA VAL A 68 0.97 7.05 6.83
C VAL A 68 0.36 7.39 8.19
#